data_AF-A0A3A9EGN8-F1
#
_entry.id   AF-A0A3A9EGN8-F1
#
_cell.length_a   1.000
_cell.length_b   1.000
_cell.length_c   1.000
_cell.angle_alpha   90.00
_cell.angle_beta   90.00
_cell.angle_gamma   90.00
#
_symmetry.space_group_name_H-M   'P 1'
#
loop_
_entity.id
_entity.type
_entity.pdbx_description
1 polymer ?
#
loop_
_entity_poly.entity_id
_entity_poly.type
_entity_poly.pdbx_seq_one_letter_code
_entity_poly.pdbx_strand_id
1 'polypeptide(L)'
;MSGEDFIRFCQHLPQFLEADVQEKSLGREYPTGQLTTEYGTVTLFFVHYPSFEKAKRAWRRRARRVDYQNLRIIFHQSPSALTEELLKDFEALPYQHKVLISGGIDQKKYPHGYNLPIYQTDCQATIDQRRHPYSIKRYMDAFDRVSFLNGTWRPRN
;
A
#
# COMPACT_ATOMS: atom_id res chain seq x y z
N MET A 1 -0.36 -8.04 1.52
CA MET A 1 -1.65 -7.78 2.16
C MET A 1 -2.67 -7.56 1.05
N SER A 2 -3.93 -7.94 1.24
CA SER A 2 -5.01 -7.59 0.29
C SER A 2 -5.37 -6.09 0.41
N GLY A 3 -6.22 -5.60 -0.48
CA GLY A 3 -6.70 -4.21 -0.39
C GLY A 3 -7.54 -3.95 0.86
N GLU A 4 -8.47 -4.85 1.17
CA GLU A 4 -9.31 -4.78 2.37
C GLU A 4 -8.47 -4.84 3.65
N ASP A 5 -7.50 -5.75 3.71
CA ASP A 5 -6.59 -5.85 4.84
C ASP A 5 -5.77 -4.57 5.00
N PHE A 6 -5.38 -3.91 3.90
CA PHE A 6 -4.64 -2.64 3.95
C PHE A 6 -5.49 -1.51 4.53
N ILE A 7 -6.75 -1.40 4.11
CA ILE A 7 -7.68 -0.42 4.67
C ILE A 7 -7.87 -0.66 6.17
N ARG A 8 -8.16 -1.89 6.59
CA ARG A 8 -8.33 -2.26 8.00
C ARG A 8 -7.07 -1.97 8.82
N PHE A 9 -5.91 -2.33 8.27
CA PHE A 9 -4.61 -2.02 8.88
C PHE A 9 -4.44 -0.51 9.09
N CYS A 10 -4.81 0.30 8.10
CA CYS A 10 -4.73 1.75 8.20
C CYS A 10 -5.77 2.37 9.15
N GLN A 11 -6.95 1.77 9.31
CA GLN A 11 -7.97 2.25 10.26
C GLN A 11 -7.54 2.08 11.71
N HIS A 12 -6.76 1.04 12.01
CA HIS A 12 -6.32 0.68 13.37
C HIS A 12 -4.79 0.48 13.44
N LEU A 13 -4.06 1.41 12.81
CA LEU A 13 -2.62 1.30 12.60
C LEU A 13 -1.83 1.04 13.89
N PRO A 14 -2.03 1.78 15.01
CA PRO A 14 -1.29 1.53 16.25
C PRO A 14 -1.49 0.10 16.78
N GLN A 15 -2.74 -0.38 16.81
CA GLN A 15 -3.06 -1.70 17.35
C GLN A 15 -2.44 -2.81 16.52
N PHE A 16 -2.49 -2.70 15.19
CA PHE A 16 -1.84 -3.68 14.32
C PHE A 16 -0.31 -3.63 14.38
N LEU A 17 0.29 -2.46 14.60
CA LEU A 17 1.75 -2.33 14.75
C LEU A 17 2.27 -2.89 16.08
N GLU A 18 1.43 -2.87 17.13
CA GLU A 18 1.73 -3.43 18.46
C GLU A 18 1.45 -4.95 18.53
N ALA A 19 0.50 -5.44 17.74
CA ALA A 19 0.13 -6.85 17.71
C ALA A 19 1.32 -7.77 17.35
N ASP A 20 1.33 -8.97 17.94
CA ASP A 20 2.34 -9.96 17.61
C ASP A 20 2.04 -10.62 16.26
N VAL A 21 3.05 -10.65 15.38
CA VAL A 21 2.95 -11.34 14.10
C VAL A 21 2.99 -12.84 14.36
N GLN A 22 1.92 -13.57 14.03
CA GLN A 22 1.90 -15.03 14.08
C GLN A 22 2.18 -15.64 12.71
N GLU A 23 2.89 -16.77 12.68
CA GLU A 23 3.13 -17.49 11.44
C GLU A 23 1.84 -18.14 10.96
N LYS A 24 1.55 -18.01 9.67
CA LYS A 24 0.47 -18.77 9.05
C LYS A 24 0.96 -19.22 7.70
N SER A 25 1.24 -20.50 7.53
CA SER A 25 1.61 -21.04 6.22
C SER A 25 0.41 -20.99 5.28
N LEU A 26 0.57 -20.30 4.16
CA LEU A 26 -0.43 -20.23 3.08
C LEU A 26 0.02 -21.00 1.83
N GLY A 27 0.96 -21.94 1.98
CA GLY A 27 1.51 -22.72 0.86
C GLY A 27 2.28 -21.88 -0.17
N ARG A 28 2.83 -20.73 0.26
CA ARG A 28 3.64 -19.84 -0.59
C ARG A 28 5.12 -20.18 -0.45
N GLU A 29 5.91 -19.86 -1.46
CA GLU A 29 7.37 -20.00 -1.46
C GLU A 29 8.07 -19.02 -0.49
N TYR A 30 7.33 -18.04 0.03
CA TYR A 30 7.80 -17.06 0.99
C TYR A 30 6.99 -17.13 2.29
N PRO A 31 7.57 -16.69 3.42
CA PRO A 31 6.89 -16.67 4.70
C PRO A 31 5.66 -15.76 4.70
N THR A 32 4.63 -16.19 5.40
CA THR A 32 3.40 -15.44 5.58
C THR A 32 3.05 -15.34 7.05
N GLY A 33 2.50 -14.19 7.44
CA GLY A 33 2.13 -13.92 8.83
C GLY A 33 0.77 -13.28 8.94
N GLN A 34 0.20 -13.31 10.14
CA GLN A 34 -1.04 -12.64 10.47
C GLN A 34 -0.86 -11.73 11.69
N LEU A 35 -1.56 -10.61 11.68
CA LEU A 35 -1.77 -9.77 12.83
C LEU A 35 -3.26 -9.85 13.18
N THR A 36 -3.56 -10.23 14.42
CA THR A 36 -4.93 -10.31 14.92
C THR A 36 -5.09 -9.34 16.08
N THR A 37 -6.11 -8.49 15.98
CA THR A 37 -6.52 -7.53 17.02
C THR A 37 -8.02 -7.68 17.24
N GLU A 38 -8.57 -6.92 18.19
CA GLU A 38 -10.02 -6.77 18.37
C GLU A 38 -10.73 -6.19 17.14
N TYR A 39 -9.99 -5.53 16.23
CA TYR A 39 -10.51 -4.97 14.98
C TYR A 39 -10.42 -5.94 13.79
N GLY A 40 -10.02 -7.19 14.04
CA GLY A 40 -9.97 -8.26 13.04
C GLY A 40 -8.55 -8.72 12.75
N THR A 41 -8.40 -9.43 11.63
CA THR A 41 -7.13 -10.04 11.22
C THR A 41 -6.70 -9.50 9.86
N VAL A 42 -5.40 -9.22 9.72
CA VAL A 42 -4.78 -8.85 8.44
C VAL A 42 -3.63 -9.78 8.12
N THR A 43 -3.39 -10.04 6.82
CA THR A 43 -2.36 -10.97 6.34
C THR A 43 -1.17 -10.25 5.73
N LEU A 44 0.03 -10.58 6.22
CA LEU A 44 1.31 -10.10 5.74
C LEU A 44 1.99 -11.13 4.84
N PHE A 45 2.48 -10.68 3.68
CA PHE A 45 3.25 -11.49 2.73
C PHE A 45 4.71 -11.02 2.74
N PHE A 46 5.64 -11.85 3.21
CA PHE A 46 7.05 -11.48 3.39
C PHE A 46 7.93 -11.93 2.22
N VAL A 47 7.63 -11.43 1.02
CA VAL A 47 8.20 -11.88 -0.26
C VAL A 47 9.73 -11.82 -0.39
N HIS A 48 10.43 -11.05 0.45
CA HIS A 48 11.89 -10.87 0.41
C HIS A 48 12.63 -11.55 1.58
N TYR A 49 11.95 -12.34 2.40
CA TYR A 49 12.57 -13.00 3.55
C TYR A 49 12.61 -14.51 3.37
N PRO A 50 13.73 -15.17 3.72
CA PRO A 50 13.84 -16.62 3.54
C PRO A 50 13.23 -17.43 4.69
N SER A 51 12.82 -16.78 5.80
CA SER A 51 12.14 -17.44 6.91
C SER A 51 11.23 -16.47 7.67
N PHE A 52 10.19 -17.01 8.30
CA PHE A 52 9.25 -16.24 9.10
C PHE A 52 9.93 -15.51 10.26
N GLU A 53 10.86 -16.16 10.97
CA GLU A 53 11.58 -15.53 12.08
C GLU A 53 12.35 -14.27 11.66
N LYS A 54 13.03 -14.33 10.50
CA LYS A 54 13.76 -13.18 9.93
C LYS A 54 12.78 -12.06 9.57
N ALA A 55 11.64 -12.41 8.97
CA ALA A 55 10.59 -11.47 8.63
C ALA A 55 9.99 -10.79 9.88
N LYS A 56 9.58 -11.58 10.88
CA LYS A 56 9.01 -11.12 12.16
C LYS A 56 9.97 -10.20 12.92
N ARG A 57 11.25 -10.56 13.01
CA ARG A 57 12.28 -9.69 13.62
C ARG A 57 12.41 -8.36 12.88
N ALA A 58 12.38 -8.41 11.55
CA ALA A 58 12.52 -7.23 10.72
C ALA A 58 11.25 -6.35 10.73
N TRP A 59 10.06 -6.94 10.86
CA TRP A 59 8.79 -6.26 11.10
C TRP A 59 8.82 -5.52 12.43
N ARG A 60 9.02 -6.24 13.55
CA ARG A 60 9.07 -5.66 14.90
C ARG A 60 10.05 -4.50 15.02
N ARG A 61 11.25 -4.63 14.43
CA ARG A 61 12.25 -3.55 14.40
C ARG A 61 11.76 -2.32 13.62
N ARG A 62 11.06 -2.50 12.50
CA ARG A 62 10.60 -1.39 11.66
C ARG A 62 9.34 -0.72 12.21
N ALA A 63 8.41 -1.49 12.76
CA ALA A 63 7.19 -1.00 13.40
C ALA A 63 7.49 0.01 14.51
N ARG A 64 8.51 -0.25 15.35
CA ARG A 64 8.94 0.67 16.42
C ARG A 64 9.50 2.02 15.96
N ARG A 65 9.80 2.20 14.66
CA ARG A 65 10.33 3.45 14.11
C ARG A 65 9.27 4.29 13.41
N VAL A 66 8.00 3.86 13.47
CA VAL A 66 6.89 4.62 12.89
C VAL A 66 6.73 5.93 13.66
N ASP A 67 6.78 7.03 12.93
CA ASP A 67 6.47 8.37 13.43
C ASP A 67 5.01 8.70 13.07
N TYR A 68 4.13 8.61 14.07
CA TYR A 68 2.71 8.85 13.90
C TYR A 68 2.36 10.30 13.53
N GLN A 69 3.25 11.25 13.85
CA GLN A 69 3.03 12.67 13.52
C GLN A 69 3.42 12.99 12.07
N ASN A 70 4.13 12.09 11.39
CA ASN A 70 4.62 12.29 10.04
C ASN A 70 4.29 11.11 9.11
N LEU A 71 3.08 10.58 9.22
CA LEU A 71 2.63 9.48 8.38
C LEU A 71 2.40 9.91 6.92
N ARG A 72 2.72 8.99 6.01
CA ARG A 72 2.48 9.08 4.56
C ARG A 72 1.92 7.74 4.08
N ILE A 73 0.67 7.72 3.65
CA ILE A 73 -0.01 6.48 3.25
C ILE A 73 -0.01 6.39 1.73
N ILE A 74 0.66 5.37 1.20
CA ILE A 74 0.65 5.08 -0.23
C ILE A 74 -0.02 3.72 -0.40
N PHE A 75 -1.17 3.72 -1.05
CA PHE A 75 -1.88 2.49 -1.38
C PHE A 75 -1.82 2.27 -2.89
N HIS A 76 -1.24 1.16 -3.31
CA HIS A 76 -1.28 0.74 -4.70
C HIS A 76 -2.23 -0.46 -4.83
N GLN A 77 -3.12 -0.40 -5.82
CA GLN A 77 -4.05 -1.49 -6.13
C GLN A 77 -4.13 -1.64 -7.65
N SER A 78 -4.26 -2.88 -8.14
CA SER A 78 -4.51 -3.09 -9.57
C SER A 78 -5.90 -2.57 -9.96
N PRO A 79 -6.09 -2.08 -11.19
CA PRO A 79 -7.42 -1.65 -11.65
C PRO A 79 -8.47 -2.76 -11.53
N SER A 80 -8.08 -4.01 -11.74
CA SER A 80 -8.97 -5.18 -11.63
C SER A 80 -9.45 -5.50 -10.21
N ALA A 81 -8.70 -5.08 -9.19
CA ALA A 81 -9.00 -5.31 -7.78
C ALA A 81 -9.43 -4.03 -7.05
N LEU A 82 -9.59 -2.93 -7.79
CA LEU A 82 -10.05 -1.67 -7.24
C LEU A 82 -11.58 -1.60 -7.32
N THR A 83 -12.22 -1.63 -6.15
CA THR A 83 -13.67 -1.48 -6.03
C THR A 83 -14.03 -0.07 -5.61
N GLU A 84 -15.28 0.32 -5.88
CA GLU A 84 -15.85 1.59 -5.41
C GLU A 84 -15.87 1.69 -3.87
N GLU A 85 -16.05 0.56 -3.18
CA GLU A 85 -16.00 0.49 -1.71
C GLU A 85 -14.60 0.77 -1.18
N LEU A 86 -13.55 0.17 -1.78
CA LEU A 86 -12.16 0.46 -1.41
C LEU A 86 -11.80 1.94 -1.62
N LEU A 87 -12.33 2.57 -2.67
CA LEU A 87 -12.13 4.00 -2.90
C LEU A 87 -12.77 4.84 -1.79
N LYS A 88 -14.02 4.55 -1.42
CA LYS A 88 -14.73 5.24 -0.32
C LYS A 88 -14.02 5.05 1.01
N ASP A 89 -13.64 3.83 1.34
CA ASP A 89 -12.99 3.53 2.62
C ASP A 89 -11.62 4.20 2.70
N PHE A 90 -10.85 4.21 1.62
CA PHE A 90 -9.57 4.92 1.56
C PHE A 90 -9.77 6.43 1.73
N GLU A 91 -10.75 7.00 1.06
CA GLU A 91 -11.09 8.42 1.15
C GLU A 91 -11.55 8.81 2.57
N ALA A 92 -12.17 7.89 3.32
CA ALA A 92 -12.57 8.11 4.71
C ALA A 92 -11.42 8.05 5.74
N LEU A 93 -10.24 7.52 5.39
CA LEU A 93 -9.12 7.40 6.34
C LEU A 93 -8.66 8.77 6.87
N PRO A 94 -8.39 8.93 8.18
CA PRO A 94 -8.06 10.22 8.79
C PRO A 94 -6.59 10.63 8.61
N TYR A 95 -5.99 10.36 7.45
CA TYR A 95 -4.61 10.74 7.14
C TYR A 95 -4.55 11.95 6.23
N GLN A 96 -3.87 13.00 6.67
CA GLN A 96 -3.66 14.23 5.89
C GLN A 96 -2.91 13.99 4.58
N HIS A 97 -1.94 13.07 4.60
CA HIS A 97 -1.08 12.78 3.46
C HIS A 97 -1.23 11.32 3.02
N LYS A 98 -2.21 11.09 2.15
CA LYS A 98 -2.51 9.78 1.59
C LYS A 98 -2.69 9.85 0.08
N VAL A 99 -2.38 8.76 -0.61
CA VAL A 99 -2.63 8.61 -2.05
C VAL A 99 -2.97 7.16 -2.39
N LEU A 100 -3.98 6.97 -3.23
CA LEU A 100 -4.33 5.70 -3.85
C LEU A 100 -3.90 5.71 -5.31
N ILE A 101 -2.95 4.87 -5.67
CA ILE A 101 -2.39 4.74 -7.02
C ILE A 101 -3.03 3.53 -7.70
N SER A 102 -3.74 3.76 -8.80
CA SER A 102 -4.35 2.71 -9.64
C SER A 102 -4.62 3.28 -11.04
N GLY A 103 -5.59 2.73 -11.78
CA GLY A 103 -6.10 3.30 -13.02
C GLY A 103 -7.63 3.36 -13.01
N GLY A 104 -8.19 4.32 -13.73
CA GLY A 104 -9.64 4.50 -13.86
C GLY A 104 -10.35 5.18 -12.68
N ILE A 105 -9.60 5.84 -11.78
CA ILE A 105 -10.18 6.56 -10.64
C ILE A 105 -10.81 7.87 -11.11
N ASP A 106 -12.06 8.13 -10.72
CA ASP A 106 -12.68 9.45 -10.81
C ASP A 106 -12.08 10.39 -9.75
N GLN A 107 -11.07 11.15 -10.14
CA GLN A 107 -10.34 12.05 -9.24
C GLN A 107 -11.18 13.26 -8.78
N LYS A 108 -12.31 13.55 -9.43
CA LYS A 108 -13.25 14.58 -8.94
C LYS A 108 -14.00 14.09 -7.72
N LYS A 109 -14.35 12.80 -7.71
CA LYS A 109 -15.03 12.14 -6.60
C LYS A 109 -14.04 11.69 -5.51
N TYR A 110 -12.87 11.23 -5.91
CA TYR A 110 -11.82 10.68 -5.04
C TYR A 110 -10.52 11.46 -5.23
N PRO A 111 -10.36 12.64 -4.59
CA PRO A 111 -9.22 13.51 -4.82
C PRO A 111 -7.87 12.88 -4.41
N HIS A 112 -7.86 11.93 -3.48
CA HIS A 112 -6.62 11.21 -3.13
C HIS A 112 -6.22 10.12 -4.15
N GLY A 113 -7.00 9.95 -5.22
CA GLY A 113 -6.69 9.03 -6.31
C GLY A 113 -5.62 9.57 -7.26
N TYR A 114 -4.76 8.68 -7.75
CA TYR A 114 -3.79 8.96 -8.80
C TYR A 114 -3.84 7.87 -9.87
N ASN A 115 -4.17 8.27 -11.10
CA ASN A 115 -4.20 7.40 -12.26
C ASN A 115 -2.80 7.23 -12.85
N LEU A 116 -2.23 6.03 -12.70
CA LEU A 116 -0.94 5.69 -13.28
C LEU A 116 -1.09 5.47 -14.79
N PRO A 117 -0.27 6.11 -15.65
CA PRO A 117 -0.45 6.03 -17.10
C PRO A 117 -0.43 4.62 -17.69
N ILE A 118 0.34 3.71 -17.09
CA ILE A 118 0.45 2.32 -17.54
C ILE A 118 -0.91 1.61 -17.61
N TYR A 119 -1.83 1.95 -16.70
CA TYR A 119 -3.13 1.32 -16.60
C TYR A 119 -4.14 1.82 -17.62
N GLN A 120 -3.83 2.90 -18.34
CA GLN A 120 -4.62 3.32 -19.50
C GLN A 120 -4.35 2.43 -20.71
N THR A 121 -3.14 1.88 -20.81
CA THR A 121 -2.71 1.03 -21.93
C THR A 121 -2.85 -0.46 -21.62
N ASP A 122 -2.56 -0.87 -20.37
CA ASP A 122 -2.60 -2.26 -19.95
C ASP A 122 -2.97 -2.34 -18.46
N CYS A 123 -4.18 -2.82 -18.18
CA CYS A 123 -4.72 -2.94 -16.83
C CYS A 123 -4.06 -4.06 -16.01
N GLN A 124 -3.29 -4.96 -16.65
CA GLN A 124 -2.57 -6.06 -16.01
C GLN A 124 -1.07 -5.77 -15.83
N ALA A 125 -0.59 -4.65 -16.38
CA ALA A 125 0.82 -4.32 -16.32
C ALA A 125 1.31 -4.08 -14.88
N THR A 126 2.58 -4.41 -14.64
CA THR A 126 3.19 -4.20 -13.34
C THR A 126 3.89 -2.85 -13.27
N ILE A 127 3.73 -2.16 -12.13
CA ILE A 127 4.30 -0.82 -11.91
C ILE A 127 5.84 -0.79 -11.95
N ASP A 128 6.49 -1.94 -11.80
CA ASP A 128 7.94 -2.11 -11.89
C ASP A 128 8.47 -2.17 -13.33
N GLN A 129 7.61 -2.27 -14.35
CA GLN A 129 8.03 -2.23 -15.74
C GLN A 129 8.70 -0.91 -16.09
N ARG A 130 9.73 -0.97 -16.94
CA ARG A 130 10.41 0.21 -17.46
C ARG A 130 9.50 0.93 -18.45
N ARG A 131 9.53 2.26 -18.40
CA ARG A 131 8.78 3.13 -19.35
C ARG A 131 9.39 3.13 -20.75
N HIS A 132 10.68 2.84 -20.84
CA HIS A 132 11.45 2.84 -22.09
C HIS A 132 12.63 1.85 -21.97
N PRO A 133 13.00 1.11 -23.02
CA PRO A 133 14.10 0.13 -22.96
C PRO A 133 15.43 0.73 -22.49
N TYR A 134 15.73 1.97 -22.92
CA TYR A 134 16.97 2.69 -22.55
C TYR A 134 16.87 3.54 -21.28
N SER A 135 15.75 3.45 -20.54
CA SER A 135 15.57 4.20 -19.29
C SER A 135 15.47 3.25 -18.11
N ILE A 136 16.04 3.65 -16.98
CA ILE A 136 15.83 2.96 -15.70
C ILE A 136 14.51 3.38 -15.03
N LYS A 137 13.82 4.40 -15.56
CA LYS A 137 12.56 4.90 -15.02
C LYS A 137 11.46 3.86 -15.19
N ARG A 138 10.81 3.51 -14.08
CA ARG A 138 9.67 2.62 -14.02
C ARG A 138 8.37 3.40 -14.12
N TYR A 139 7.26 2.72 -14.36
CA TYR A 139 5.95 3.37 -14.31
C TYR A 139 5.61 3.89 -12.91
N MET A 140 6.08 3.22 -11.86
CA MET A 140 5.98 3.69 -10.48
C MET A 140 6.58 5.09 -10.25
N ASP A 141 7.56 5.50 -11.07
CA ASP A 141 8.24 6.79 -11.01
C ASP A 141 7.48 7.91 -11.73
N ALA A 142 6.33 7.60 -12.35
CA ALA A 142 5.45 8.62 -12.92
C ALA A 142 4.74 9.45 -11.83
N PHE A 143 4.53 8.85 -10.65
CA PHE A 143 4.03 9.54 -9.47
C PHE A 143 5.15 10.35 -8.81
N ASP A 144 4.91 11.64 -8.54
CA ASP A 144 5.87 12.52 -7.86
C ASP A 144 5.94 12.23 -6.36
N ARG A 145 6.72 11.18 -6.04
CA ARG A 145 6.98 10.73 -4.68
C ARG A 145 7.71 11.75 -3.84
N VAL A 146 8.57 12.56 -4.46
CA VAL A 146 9.40 13.54 -3.73
C VAL A 146 8.48 14.62 -3.17
N SER A 147 7.63 15.21 -4.01
CA SER A 147 6.66 16.20 -3.56
C SER A 147 5.65 15.59 -2.56
N PHE A 148 5.27 14.32 -2.73
CA PHE A 148 4.36 13.65 -1.81
C PHE A 148 4.96 13.45 -0.41
N LEU A 149 6.18 12.95 -0.33
CA LEU A 149 6.88 12.77 0.94
C LEU A 149 7.13 14.12 1.63
N ASN A 150 7.45 15.17 0.85
CA ASN A 150 7.63 16.53 1.35
C ASN A 150 6.32 17.26 1.72
N GLY A 151 5.15 16.66 1.49
CA GLY A 151 3.85 17.27 1.81
C GLY A 151 3.42 18.41 0.87
N THR A 152 4.17 18.66 -0.20
CA THR A 152 3.88 19.69 -1.21
C THR A 152 3.01 19.16 -2.35
N TRP A 153 2.87 17.83 -2.46
CA TRP A 153 1.96 17.24 -3.43
C TRP A 153 0.51 17.67 -3.20
N ARG A 154 -0.17 17.91 -4.31
CA ARG A 154 -1.61 18.19 -4.36
C ARG A 154 -2.22 17.29 -5.42
N PRO A 155 -3.43 16.76 -5.19
CA PRO A 155 -4.23 16.18 -6.26
C PRO A 155 -4.29 17.13 -7.46
N ARG A 156 -4.12 16.61 -8.67
CA ARG A 156 -4.34 17.40 -9.88
C ARG A 156 -5.86 17.49 -10.06
N ASN A 157 -6.40 18.70 -9.90
CA ASN A 157 -7.78 19.04 -10.24
C ASN A 157 -8.04 18.92 -11.74
#